data_AF-A0A1F6WQ34-F1
#
_entry.id   AF-A0A1F6WQ34-F1
#
_cell.length_a   1.000
_cell.length_b   1.000
_cell.length_c   1.000
_cell.angle_alpha   90.00
_cell.angle_beta   90.00
_cell.angle_gamma   90.00
#
_symmetry.space_group_name_H-M   'P 1'
#
loop_
_entity.id
_entity.type
_entity.pdbx_description
1 polymer ?
#
loop_
_entity_poly.entity_id
_entity_poly.type
_entity_poly.pdbx_seq_one_letter_code
_entity_poly.pdbx_strand_id
1 'polypeptide(L)'
;MDVNELIKTLESQGKNTLANVIAKSGNLTIDQYSKYLWDYDTQIPLEPALIQAFQMEFKRLGIDEIKGSEIIDSFEKYRTLQTAPHTGLLDSTSVPAMALHTVALESIPFDSYYVVGTFSGIPFGNDSYPGALSFNINNDFENIIDKESVYYNSFKKRQIDRIRDVENERYNRMALYENTMRDDLVYRSVIPPLFKSVYPYLNNKVKDYLKYQDGDTDFTKVMLNSVQSFSQKLFNNEKIIFVDINEVITNYLTIVLKDTDHFIYKMFFNEDTHKKVMEIWSHNAHFFYDIVKTDSGKKQVHAYIESLLLKNIHNQQEINPEKLIQKLKNDRFCPGVFLGFTVLSFLNGFQCFGSF
;
A
#
# COMPACT_ATOMS: atom_id res chain seq x y z
N MET A 1 16.31 -25.63 -17.85
CA MET A 1 14.87 -25.83 -18.05
C MET A 1 14.40 -24.77 -19.01
N ASP A 2 13.90 -25.19 -20.17
CA ASP A 2 13.27 -24.29 -21.16
C ASP A 2 11.92 -23.76 -20.62
N VAL A 3 11.44 -22.62 -21.12
CA VAL A 3 10.16 -22.03 -20.70
C VAL A 3 9.00 -23.00 -20.92
N ASN A 4 8.99 -23.76 -22.02
CA ASN A 4 7.94 -24.75 -22.29
C ASN A 4 7.98 -25.93 -21.32
N GLU A 5 9.17 -26.34 -20.88
CA GLU A 5 9.35 -27.38 -19.88
C GLU A 5 8.87 -26.92 -18.49
N LEU A 6 9.14 -25.66 -18.14
CA LEU A 6 8.62 -25.02 -16.93
C LEU A 6 7.08 -24.94 -16.93
N ILE A 7 6.47 -24.51 -18.04
CA ILE A 7 5.01 -24.44 -18.17
C ILE A 7 4.37 -25.81 -17.94
N LYS A 8 4.84 -26.85 -18.64
CA LYS A 8 4.33 -28.22 -18.45
C LYS A 8 4.51 -28.73 -17.03
N THR A 9 5.64 -28.38 -16.40
CA THR A 9 5.90 -28.74 -15.01
C THR A 9 4.89 -28.06 -14.08
N LEU A 10 4.62 -26.77 -14.26
CA LEU A 10 3.64 -26.03 -13.46
C LEU A 10 2.22 -26.56 -13.65
N GLU A 11 1.81 -26.84 -14.89
CA GLU A 11 0.51 -27.45 -15.19
C GLU A 11 0.37 -28.82 -14.52
N SER A 12 1.41 -29.66 -14.58
CA SER A 12 1.39 -30.98 -13.91
C SER A 12 1.29 -30.89 -12.39
N GLN A 13 1.69 -29.75 -11.81
CA GLN A 13 1.55 -29.43 -10.39
C GLN A 13 0.24 -28.70 -10.06
N GLY A 14 -0.68 -28.52 -11.02
CA GLY A 14 -1.93 -27.77 -10.85
C GLY A 14 -1.75 -26.25 -10.75
N LYS A 15 -0.56 -25.71 -11.04
CA LYS A 15 -0.24 -24.27 -10.97
C LYS A 15 -0.60 -23.55 -12.29
N ASN A 16 -1.81 -23.78 -12.77
CA ASN A 16 -2.26 -23.35 -14.10
C ASN A 16 -2.22 -21.83 -14.28
N THR A 17 -2.54 -21.04 -13.24
CA THR A 17 -2.47 -19.57 -13.31
C THR A 17 -1.05 -19.08 -13.59
N LEU A 18 -0.05 -19.58 -12.84
CA LEU A 18 1.35 -19.22 -13.06
C LEU A 18 1.86 -19.73 -14.41
N ALA A 19 1.46 -20.94 -14.81
CA ALA A 19 1.78 -21.48 -16.12
C ALA A 19 1.25 -20.57 -17.25
N ASN A 20 0.01 -20.10 -17.13
CA ASN A 20 -0.60 -19.18 -18.09
C ASN A 20 0.11 -17.83 -18.16
N VAL A 21 0.54 -17.28 -17.01
CA VAL A 21 1.32 -16.03 -16.98
C VAL A 21 2.65 -16.23 -17.72
N ILE A 22 3.38 -17.30 -17.40
CA ILE A 22 4.67 -17.61 -18.05
C ILE A 22 4.48 -17.93 -19.53
N ALA A 23 3.40 -18.58 -19.93
CA ALA A 23 3.10 -18.83 -21.34
C ALA A 23 2.89 -17.53 -22.13
N LYS A 24 2.29 -16.51 -21.51
CA LYS A 24 2.03 -15.21 -22.16
C LYS A 24 3.29 -14.36 -22.29
N SER A 25 4.15 -14.33 -21.27
CA SER A 25 5.27 -13.37 -21.21
C SER A 25 6.65 -13.97 -20.97
N GLY A 26 6.77 -15.26 -20.68
CA GLY A 26 8.03 -15.91 -20.27
C GLY A 26 9.13 -15.94 -21.33
N ASN A 27 8.78 -15.74 -22.61
CA ASN A 27 9.73 -15.61 -23.71
C ASN A 27 10.02 -14.15 -24.10
N LEU A 28 9.39 -13.17 -23.44
CA LEU A 28 9.65 -11.76 -23.70
C LEU A 28 10.96 -11.34 -23.02
N THR A 29 11.74 -10.51 -23.72
CA THR A 29 12.83 -9.76 -23.09
C THR A 29 12.25 -8.75 -22.09
N ILE A 30 13.10 -8.20 -21.20
CA ILE A 30 12.66 -7.17 -20.24
C ILE A 30 12.05 -5.95 -20.95
N ASP A 31 12.67 -5.48 -22.04
CA ASP A 31 12.16 -4.36 -22.86
C ASP A 31 10.78 -4.69 -23.45
N GLN A 32 10.60 -5.88 -24.04
CA GLN A 32 9.31 -6.29 -24.59
C GLN A 32 8.24 -6.45 -23.51
N TYR A 33 8.61 -7.02 -22.36
CA TYR A 33 7.68 -7.16 -21.24
C TYR A 33 7.29 -5.80 -20.66
N SER A 34 8.24 -4.88 -20.53
CA SER A 34 7.97 -3.50 -20.10
C SER A 34 6.95 -2.82 -21.03
N LYS A 35 7.14 -2.90 -22.35
CA LYS A 35 6.18 -2.35 -23.33
C LYS A 35 4.81 -3.00 -23.22
N TYR A 36 4.78 -4.34 -23.11
CA TYR A 36 3.54 -5.10 -22.92
C TYR A 36 2.75 -4.64 -21.70
N LEU A 37 3.44 -4.31 -20.60
CA LEU A 37 2.80 -3.81 -19.40
C LEU A 37 2.10 -2.45 -19.59
N TRP A 38 2.59 -1.61 -20.52
CA TRP A 38 2.01 -0.30 -20.84
C TRP A 38 1.01 -0.33 -22.00
N ASP A 39 0.82 -1.47 -22.66
CA ASP A 39 -0.10 -1.66 -23.80
C ASP A 39 -1.53 -2.01 -23.38
N TYR A 40 -1.88 -1.75 -22.12
CA TYR A 40 -3.21 -2.00 -21.60
C TYR A 40 -4.17 -0.87 -21.99
N ASP A 41 -5.35 -1.27 -22.48
CA ASP A 41 -6.47 -0.38 -22.76
C ASP A 41 -7.76 -0.98 -22.18
N THR A 42 -8.70 -0.11 -21.84
CA THR A 42 -10.01 -0.50 -21.33
C THR A 42 -11.09 0.43 -21.83
N GLN A 43 -12.25 -0.15 -22.15
CA GLN A 43 -13.44 0.61 -22.53
C GLN A 43 -14.24 1.08 -21.31
N ILE A 44 -13.79 0.74 -20.09
CA ILE A 44 -14.42 1.18 -18.85
C ILE A 44 -14.06 2.65 -18.60
N PRO A 45 -15.04 3.58 -18.58
CA PRO A 45 -14.77 4.98 -18.32
C PRO A 45 -14.23 5.17 -16.90
N LEU A 46 -13.31 6.13 -16.73
CA LEU A 46 -12.84 6.49 -15.40
C LEU A 46 -13.94 7.26 -14.69
N GLU A 47 -14.36 6.80 -13.52
CA GLU A 47 -15.44 7.47 -12.78
C GLU A 47 -14.97 8.84 -12.27
N PRO A 48 -15.78 9.91 -12.42
CA PRO A 48 -15.45 11.22 -11.87
C PRO A 48 -15.14 11.21 -10.37
N ALA A 49 -15.81 10.31 -9.62
CA ALA A 49 -15.57 10.12 -8.19
C ALA A 49 -14.15 9.59 -7.92
N LEU A 50 -13.60 8.72 -8.77
CA LEU A 50 -12.24 8.21 -8.60
C LEU A 50 -11.19 9.26 -8.97
N ILE A 51 -11.43 10.05 -10.03
CA ILE A 51 -10.60 11.20 -10.39
C ILE A 51 -10.50 12.16 -9.18
N GLN A 52 -11.65 12.54 -8.62
CA GLN A 52 -11.71 13.42 -7.46
C GLN A 52 -10.98 12.81 -6.25
N ALA A 53 -11.13 11.50 -6.03
CA ALA A 53 -10.48 10.80 -4.93
C ALA A 53 -8.94 10.82 -5.03
N PHE A 54 -8.39 10.62 -6.22
CA PHE A 54 -6.95 10.76 -6.47
C PHE A 54 -6.48 12.20 -6.30
N GLN A 55 -7.22 13.19 -6.83
CA GLN A 55 -6.88 14.60 -6.66
C GLN A 55 -6.82 15.01 -5.17
N MET A 56 -7.72 14.48 -4.34
CA MET A 56 -7.67 14.68 -2.89
C MET A 56 -6.40 14.09 -2.26
N GLU A 57 -5.98 12.89 -2.69
CA GLU A 57 -4.74 12.27 -2.21
C GLU A 57 -3.49 13.02 -2.71
N PHE A 58 -3.45 13.42 -3.98
CA PHE A 58 -2.38 14.25 -4.53
C PHE A 58 -2.20 15.54 -3.73
N LYS A 59 -3.31 16.23 -3.44
CA LYS A 59 -3.31 17.42 -2.58
C LYS A 59 -2.79 17.12 -1.18
N ARG A 60 -3.17 15.99 -0.56
CA ARG A 60 -2.66 15.58 0.76
C ARG A 60 -1.15 15.40 0.74
N LEU A 61 -0.62 14.77 -0.31
CA LEU A 61 0.80 14.52 -0.50
C LEU A 61 1.60 15.77 -0.89
N GLY A 62 0.92 16.84 -1.31
CA GLY A 62 1.55 18.10 -1.74
C GLY A 62 1.95 18.10 -3.22
N ILE A 63 1.35 17.22 -4.02
CA ILE A 63 1.43 17.27 -5.48
C ILE A 63 0.51 18.41 -5.94
N ASP A 64 1.04 19.32 -6.76
CA ASP A 64 0.29 20.45 -7.27
C ASP A 64 -0.79 20.02 -8.27
N GLU A 65 -1.75 20.91 -8.52
CA GLU A 65 -2.92 20.63 -9.36
C GLU A 65 -2.56 20.34 -10.81
N ILE A 66 -1.52 20.98 -11.35
CA ILE A 66 -1.09 20.77 -12.75
C ILE A 66 -0.52 19.36 -12.88
N LYS A 67 0.46 19.00 -12.05
CA LYS A 67 1.05 17.65 -12.04
C LYS A 67 0.00 16.59 -11.71
N GLY A 68 -0.91 16.88 -10.78
CA GLY A 68 -2.04 16.01 -10.45
C GLY A 68 -2.92 15.71 -11.65
N SER A 69 -3.28 16.73 -12.45
CA SER A 69 -4.05 16.55 -13.68
C SER A 69 -3.30 15.74 -14.74
N GLU A 70 -2.00 15.97 -14.93
CA GLU A 70 -1.21 15.19 -15.88
C GLU A 70 -1.14 13.69 -15.49
N ILE A 71 -1.12 13.38 -14.20
CA ILE A 71 -1.21 11.99 -13.70
C ILE A 71 -2.60 11.39 -13.99
N ILE A 72 -3.68 12.17 -13.83
CA ILE A 72 -5.03 11.71 -14.20
C ILE A 72 -5.12 11.44 -15.70
N ASP A 73 -4.61 12.33 -16.56
CA ASP A 73 -4.57 12.13 -18.01
C ASP A 73 -3.81 10.86 -18.39
N SER A 74 -2.74 10.54 -17.66
CA SER A 74 -2.01 9.28 -17.79
C SER A 74 -2.88 8.06 -17.44
N PHE A 75 -3.70 8.15 -16.39
CA PHE A 75 -4.64 7.08 -16.06
C PHE A 75 -5.70 6.89 -17.12
N GLU A 76 -6.25 7.97 -17.69
CA GLU A 76 -7.27 7.87 -18.73
C GLU A 76 -6.79 7.04 -19.92
N LYS A 77 -5.51 7.19 -20.30
CA LYS A 77 -4.88 6.50 -21.44
C LYS A 77 -4.43 5.07 -21.15
N TYR A 78 -3.70 4.85 -20.06
CA TYR A 78 -3.00 3.58 -19.84
C TYR A 78 -3.66 2.71 -18.77
N ARG A 79 -4.44 3.31 -17.87
CA ARG A 79 -5.14 2.66 -16.75
C ARG A 79 -4.31 1.63 -15.97
N THR A 80 -3.02 1.92 -15.78
CA THR A 80 -2.07 1.06 -15.07
C THR A 80 -1.64 1.66 -13.75
N LEU A 81 -1.52 0.84 -12.71
CA LEU A 81 -0.83 1.20 -11.46
C LEU A 81 0.00 0.03 -10.92
N GLN A 82 0.95 0.27 -10.03
CA GLN A 82 1.61 -0.77 -9.25
C GLN A 82 0.97 -0.88 -7.87
N THR A 83 0.61 -2.07 -7.40
CA THR A 83 0.01 -2.28 -6.06
C THR A 83 0.71 -3.32 -5.19
N ALA A 84 1.88 -3.82 -5.62
CA ALA A 84 2.62 -4.81 -4.85
C ALA A 84 3.08 -4.34 -3.45
N PRO A 85 3.58 -3.09 -3.25
CA PRO A 85 4.16 -2.72 -1.97
C PRO A 85 3.14 -2.22 -0.95
N HIS A 86 3.44 -2.43 0.33
CA HIS A 86 2.78 -1.76 1.44
C HIS A 86 3.39 -0.39 1.73
N THR A 87 2.62 0.46 2.42
CA THR A 87 3.06 1.80 2.82
C THR A 87 4.16 1.69 3.89
N GLY A 88 5.39 1.96 3.50
CA GLY A 88 6.55 1.89 4.39
C GLY A 88 7.86 1.99 3.62
N LEU A 89 8.95 2.20 4.35
CA LEU A 89 10.27 2.39 3.74
C LEU A 89 10.84 1.07 3.18
N LEU A 90 10.71 -0.02 3.93
CA LEU A 90 11.36 -1.29 3.58
C LEU A 90 10.75 -1.95 2.34
N ASP A 91 9.44 -2.16 2.35
CA ASP A 91 8.77 -2.96 1.33
C ASP A 91 8.87 -2.32 -0.05
N SER A 92 8.58 -1.02 -0.11
CA SER A 92 8.67 -0.19 -1.32
C SER A 92 10.11 0.02 -1.83
N THR A 93 11.14 -0.34 -1.07
CA THR A 93 12.56 -0.28 -1.49
C THR A 93 13.25 -1.64 -1.46
N SER A 94 12.47 -2.72 -1.33
CA SER A 94 12.98 -4.08 -1.36
C SER A 94 13.50 -4.44 -2.76
N VAL A 95 14.38 -5.44 -2.86
CA VAL A 95 14.90 -5.91 -4.16
C VAL A 95 13.76 -6.30 -5.13
N PRO A 96 12.71 -7.04 -4.71
CA PRO A 96 11.57 -7.29 -5.58
C PRO A 96 10.85 -6.02 -6.05
N ALA A 97 10.59 -5.07 -5.14
CA ALA A 97 9.95 -3.80 -5.51
C ALA A 97 10.81 -2.99 -6.49
N MET A 98 12.12 -2.89 -6.23
CA MET A 98 13.06 -2.21 -7.12
C MET A 98 13.13 -2.86 -8.50
N ALA A 99 13.09 -4.20 -8.58
CA ALA A 99 13.04 -4.91 -9.85
C ALA A 99 11.75 -4.57 -10.63
N LEU A 100 10.60 -4.57 -9.94
CA LEU A 100 9.32 -4.17 -10.54
C LEU A 100 9.33 -2.72 -11.02
N HIS A 101 9.88 -1.79 -10.23
CA HIS A 101 10.01 -0.39 -10.62
C HIS A 101 10.93 -0.23 -11.83
N THR A 102 12.06 -0.95 -11.87
CA THR A 102 12.98 -0.93 -13.02
C THR A 102 12.27 -1.39 -14.29
N VAL A 103 11.57 -2.52 -14.23
CA VAL A 103 10.83 -3.05 -15.38
C VAL A 103 9.73 -2.08 -15.82
N ALA A 104 8.96 -1.50 -14.91
CA ALA A 104 7.90 -0.57 -15.28
C ALA A 104 8.45 0.75 -15.87
N LEU A 105 9.58 1.24 -15.36
CA LEU A 105 10.18 2.50 -15.82
C LEU A 105 10.94 2.36 -17.14
N GLU A 106 11.40 1.17 -17.52
CA GLU A 106 12.21 0.93 -18.73
C GLU A 106 11.51 1.42 -20.01
N SER A 107 10.20 1.16 -20.16
CA SER A 107 9.41 1.54 -21.33
C SER A 107 8.22 2.43 -20.97
N ILE A 108 8.34 3.24 -19.91
CA ILE A 108 7.30 4.21 -19.57
C ILE A 108 7.05 5.18 -20.74
N PRO A 109 5.79 5.36 -21.18
CA PRO A 109 5.48 6.34 -22.22
C PRO A 109 5.86 7.78 -21.83
N PHE A 110 6.22 8.59 -22.82
CA PHE A 110 6.71 9.96 -22.59
C PHE A 110 5.65 10.88 -21.99
N ASP A 111 4.36 10.59 -22.17
CA ASP A 111 3.22 11.34 -21.66
C ASP A 111 2.54 10.65 -20.46
N SER A 112 3.24 9.71 -19.81
CA SER A 112 2.72 8.88 -18.73
C SER A 112 3.47 9.07 -17.42
N TYR A 113 2.82 8.65 -16.32
CA TYR A 113 3.34 8.59 -14.96
C TYR A 113 3.28 7.14 -14.43
N TYR A 114 4.32 6.73 -13.72
CA TYR A 114 4.35 5.43 -13.04
C TYR A 114 3.87 5.60 -11.60
N VAL A 115 2.58 5.32 -11.38
CA VAL A 115 1.98 5.44 -10.06
C VAL A 115 2.08 4.12 -9.30
N VAL A 116 2.70 4.19 -8.12
CA VAL A 116 2.80 3.11 -7.14
C VAL A 116 1.79 3.36 -6.04
N GLY A 117 0.69 2.63 -6.08
CA GLY A 117 -0.31 2.59 -5.04
C GLY A 117 0.08 1.64 -3.92
N THR A 118 0.44 2.16 -2.75
CA THR A 118 0.77 1.34 -1.59
C THR A 118 -0.46 1.12 -0.70
N PHE A 119 -0.48 0.01 0.04
CA PHE A 119 -1.52 -0.24 1.05
C PHE A 119 -1.00 0.02 2.47
N SER A 120 -1.65 0.92 3.20
CA SER A 120 -1.40 1.17 4.63
C SER A 120 -2.39 0.46 5.56
N GLY A 121 -3.36 -0.28 5.00
CA GLY A 121 -4.33 -1.12 5.71
C GLY A 121 -3.74 -2.34 6.42
N ILE A 122 -2.54 -2.22 7.00
CA ILE A 122 -1.75 -3.29 7.62
C ILE A 122 -1.30 -2.90 9.03
N PRO A 123 -0.91 -3.88 9.87
CA PRO A 123 -0.37 -3.58 11.18
C PRO A 123 1.11 -3.20 11.10
N PHE A 124 1.63 -2.42 12.07
CA PHE A 124 3.05 -2.05 12.10
C PHE A 124 4.01 -3.25 12.16
N GLY A 125 3.58 -4.34 12.81
CA GLY A 125 4.34 -5.58 12.97
C GLY A 125 4.20 -6.56 11.82
N ASN A 126 3.59 -6.17 10.71
CA ASN A 126 3.54 -6.96 9.48
C ASN A 126 4.94 -7.20 8.89
N ASP A 127 5.08 -8.20 8.03
CA ASP A 127 6.34 -8.56 7.37
C ASP A 127 6.87 -7.53 6.37
N SER A 128 6.08 -6.50 6.02
CA SER A 128 6.55 -5.32 5.29
C SER A 128 7.33 -4.32 6.17
N TYR A 129 7.26 -4.47 7.50
CA TYR A 129 7.91 -3.61 8.50
C TYR A 129 7.78 -2.10 8.20
N PRO A 130 6.55 -1.59 8.08
CA PRO A 130 6.26 -0.27 7.53
C PRO A 130 6.90 0.90 8.30
N GLY A 131 7.15 0.72 9.60
CA GLY A 131 7.81 1.68 10.47
C GLY A 131 9.24 1.32 10.86
N ALA A 132 9.97 0.55 10.04
CA ALA A 132 11.37 0.21 10.31
C ALA A 132 12.32 0.79 9.26
N LEU A 133 13.50 1.22 9.71
CA LEU A 133 14.65 1.37 8.83
C LEU A 133 15.34 0.03 8.68
N SER A 134 15.68 -0.34 7.45
CA SER A 134 16.50 -1.52 7.17
C SER A 134 17.74 -1.12 6.40
N PHE A 135 18.85 -1.76 6.71
CA PHE A 135 20.12 -1.54 6.05
C PHE A 135 20.93 -2.83 6.04
N ASN A 136 21.94 -2.88 5.16
CA ASN A 136 22.79 -4.06 4.99
C ASN A 136 23.38 -4.50 6.34
N ILE A 137 23.35 -5.82 6.60
CA ILE A 137 23.86 -6.43 7.84
C ILE A 137 25.33 -6.06 8.13
N ASN A 138 26.12 -5.81 7.07
CA ASN A 138 27.53 -5.46 7.17
C ASN A 138 27.79 -3.98 7.54
N ASN A 139 26.75 -3.14 7.54
CA ASN A 139 26.87 -1.75 8.01
C ASN A 139 26.59 -1.70 9.51
N ASP A 140 27.51 -1.11 10.29
CA ASP A 140 27.29 -0.91 11.73
C ASP A 140 26.22 0.18 11.98
N PHE A 141 25.47 0.04 13.07
CA PHE A 141 24.48 1.00 13.56
C PHE A 141 25.04 2.41 13.75
N GLU A 142 26.34 2.56 14.03
CA GLU A 142 27.00 3.87 14.10
C GLU A 142 26.89 4.67 12.78
N ASN A 143 26.69 3.98 11.65
CA ASN A 143 26.47 4.62 10.35
C ASN A 143 25.02 5.06 10.14
N ILE A 144 24.15 4.90 11.14
CA ILE A 144 22.72 5.17 11.05
C ILE A 144 22.27 6.08 12.20
N ILE A 145 22.71 5.78 13.43
CA ILE A 145 22.33 6.46 14.66
C ILE A 145 23.57 6.75 15.52
N ASP A 146 23.58 7.92 16.16
CA ASP A 146 24.63 8.34 17.09
C ASP A 146 24.80 7.34 18.25
N LYS A 147 26.06 7.01 18.59
CA LYS A 147 26.43 6.12 19.70
C LYS A 147 26.01 6.66 21.06
N GLU A 148 25.97 7.99 21.19
CA GLU A 148 25.52 8.66 22.42
C GLU A 148 23.99 8.60 22.60
N SER A 149 23.25 8.13 21.59
CA SER A 149 21.83 7.92 21.71
C SER A 149 21.51 6.86 22.75
N VAL A 150 20.57 7.17 23.66
CA VAL A 150 20.01 6.20 24.62
C VAL A 150 19.41 4.96 23.94
N TYR A 151 19.07 5.06 22.65
CA TYR A 151 18.51 3.96 21.87
C TYR A 151 19.56 3.05 21.21
N TYR A 152 20.81 3.50 21.05
CA TYR A 152 21.86 2.80 20.30
C TYR A 152 22.05 1.35 20.77
N ASN A 153 22.33 1.18 22.06
CA ASN A 153 22.56 -0.15 22.65
C ASN A 153 21.32 -1.03 22.60
N SER A 154 20.13 -0.43 22.69
CA SER A 154 18.86 -1.17 22.64
C SER A 154 18.63 -1.77 21.25
N PHE A 155 18.92 -1.01 20.18
CA PHE A 155 18.79 -1.50 18.81
C PHE A 155 19.85 -2.55 18.47
N LYS A 156 21.11 -2.32 18.88
CA LYS A 156 22.19 -3.29 18.69
C LYS A 156 21.88 -4.62 19.37
N LYS A 157 21.37 -4.59 20.60
CA LYS A 157 20.95 -5.80 21.33
C LYS A 157 19.81 -6.53 20.60
N ARG A 158 18.76 -5.82 20.19
CA ARG A 158 17.63 -6.42 19.45
C ARG A 158 18.08 -7.08 18.14
N GLN A 159 19.05 -6.51 17.45
CA GLN A 159 19.61 -7.12 16.25
C GLN A 159 20.40 -8.39 16.56
N ILE A 160 21.20 -8.42 17.63
CA ILE A 160 21.92 -9.62 18.06
C ILE A 160 20.93 -10.75 18.38
N ASP A 161 19.86 -10.44 19.11
CA ASP A 161 18.79 -11.40 19.39
C ASP A 161 18.16 -11.92 18.08
N ARG A 162 17.92 -11.05 17.10
CA ARG A 162 17.37 -11.44 15.79
C ARG A 162 18.30 -12.34 14.98
N ILE A 163 19.60 -12.04 14.93
CA ILE A 163 20.59 -12.87 14.21
C ILE A 163 20.66 -14.27 14.82
N ARG A 164 20.49 -14.38 16.14
CA ARG A 164 20.42 -15.68 16.82
C ARG A 164 19.15 -16.45 16.44
N ASP A 165 18.02 -15.77 16.32
CA ASP A 165 16.71 -16.40 16.20
C ASP A 165 16.25 -16.59 14.74
N VAL A 166 16.84 -15.88 13.77
CA VAL A 166 16.48 -15.92 12.34
C VAL A 166 17.64 -16.46 11.50
N GLU A 167 17.45 -17.65 10.96
CA GLU A 167 18.41 -18.26 10.04
C GLU A 167 18.56 -17.40 8.78
N ASN A 168 19.79 -17.02 8.44
CA ASN A 168 20.14 -16.19 7.27
C ASN A 168 19.60 -14.75 7.28
N GLU A 169 19.52 -14.08 8.44
CA GLU A 169 19.24 -12.64 8.49
C GLU A 169 20.23 -11.85 7.62
N ARG A 170 19.71 -11.04 6.69
CA ARG A 170 20.51 -10.26 5.71
C ARG A 170 20.50 -8.77 5.97
N TYR A 171 19.64 -8.32 6.90
CA TYR A 171 19.45 -6.90 7.15
C TYR A 171 19.47 -6.58 8.65
N ASN A 172 20.08 -5.46 8.98
CA ASN A 172 19.81 -4.78 10.23
C ASN A 172 18.43 -4.12 10.12
N ARG A 173 17.61 -4.23 11.17
CA ARG A 173 16.29 -3.55 11.21
C ARG A 173 16.09 -2.79 12.51
N MET A 174 15.76 -1.51 12.37
CA MET A 174 15.52 -0.57 13.46
C MET A 174 14.07 -0.09 13.40
N ALA A 175 13.22 -0.69 14.24
CA ALA A 175 11.83 -0.28 14.38
C ALA A 175 11.75 1.12 15.01
N LEU A 176 11.05 2.03 14.34
CA LEU A 176 10.80 3.40 14.77
C LEU A 176 9.42 3.57 15.42
N TYR A 177 8.81 2.49 15.88
CA TYR A 177 7.53 2.46 16.58
C TYR A 177 7.63 1.64 17.86
N GLU A 178 6.77 1.94 18.83
CA GLU A 178 6.68 1.25 20.10
C GLU A 178 6.13 -0.16 19.93
N ASN A 179 6.58 -1.11 20.76
CA ASN A 179 6.04 -2.49 20.72
C ASN A 179 4.51 -2.53 20.93
N THR A 180 3.93 -1.57 21.67
CA THR A 180 2.48 -1.43 21.88
C THR A 180 1.70 -1.05 20.62
N MET A 181 2.39 -0.56 19.59
CA MET A 181 1.83 -0.25 18.27
C MET A 181 1.98 -1.40 17.27
N ARG A 182 2.62 -2.52 17.65
CA ARG A 182 2.89 -3.64 16.73
C ARG A 182 1.64 -4.13 16.00
N ASP A 183 0.53 -4.28 16.70
CA ASP A 183 -0.73 -4.74 16.10
C ASP A 183 -1.67 -3.57 15.76
N ASP A 184 -1.22 -2.32 15.96
CA ASP A 184 -1.96 -1.12 15.54
C ASP A 184 -1.85 -0.96 14.02
N LEU A 185 -2.87 -0.35 13.43
CA LEU A 185 -2.97 -0.09 12.00
C LEU A 185 -1.91 0.94 11.58
N VAL A 186 -1.47 0.95 10.32
CA VAL A 186 -0.62 2.02 9.76
C VAL A 186 -1.44 3.14 9.14
N TYR A 187 -2.56 2.80 8.48
CA TYR A 187 -3.48 3.76 7.88
C TYR A 187 -3.83 4.90 8.83
N ARG A 188 -3.61 6.14 8.35
CA ARG A 188 -3.78 7.41 9.09
C ARG A 188 -3.20 7.39 10.50
N SER A 189 -2.13 6.64 10.73
CA SER A 189 -1.45 6.67 12.02
C SER A 189 -0.75 8.01 12.21
N VAL A 190 -0.69 8.46 13.47
CA VAL A 190 0.20 9.56 13.80
C VAL A 190 1.66 9.10 13.76
N ILE A 191 2.60 10.03 13.57
CA ILE A 191 4.03 9.74 13.70
C ILE A 191 4.29 9.12 15.09
N PRO A 192 4.85 7.88 15.17
CA PRO A 192 5.10 7.22 16.45
C PRO A 192 6.00 8.06 17.38
N PRO A 193 5.72 8.14 18.69
CA PRO A 193 6.59 8.86 19.61
C PRO A 193 8.05 8.36 19.63
N LEU A 194 8.26 7.05 19.45
CA LEU A 194 9.61 6.48 19.29
C LEU A 194 10.32 7.04 18.05
N PHE A 195 9.61 7.19 16.92
CA PHE A 195 10.16 7.83 15.71
C PHE A 195 10.69 9.22 16.05
N LYS A 196 9.86 10.05 16.70
CA LYS A 196 10.23 11.44 17.07
C LYS A 196 11.41 11.49 18.02
N SER A 197 11.48 10.56 18.97
CA SER A 197 12.59 10.51 19.93
C SER A 197 13.90 10.02 19.32
N VAL A 198 13.84 9.13 18.33
CA VAL A 198 15.02 8.59 17.64
C VAL A 198 15.52 9.54 16.56
N TYR A 199 14.63 10.24 15.85
CA TYR A 199 14.96 11.07 14.70
C TYR A 199 16.11 12.06 14.94
N PRO A 200 16.19 12.82 16.06
CA PRO A 200 17.29 13.74 16.33
C PRO A 200 18.68 13.07 16.30
N TYR A 201 18.75 11.81 16.73
CA TYR A 201 20.00 11.04 16.81
C TYR A 201 20.35 10.31 15.51
N LEU A 202 19.45 10.29 14.51
CA LEU A 202 19.79 9.76 13.20
C LEU A 202 20.84 10.65 12.53
N ASN A 203 21.77 10.04 11.81
CA ASN A 203 22.73 10.81 11.05
C ASN A 203 22.08 11.56 9.88
N ASN A 204 22.77 12.56 9.35
CA ASN A 204 22.23 13.41 8.29
C ASN A 204 21.94 12.64 7.00
N LYS A 205 22.78 11.65 6.65
CA LYS A 205 22.57 10.82 5.46
C LYS A 205 21.25 10.05 5.49
N VAL A 206 20.87 9.52 6.65
CA VAL A 206 19.58 8.83 6.82
C VAL A 206 18.43 9.84 6.81
N LYS A 207 18.59 10.98 7.50
CA LYS A 207 17.61 12.06 7.48
C LYS A 207 17.32 12.58 6.07
N ASP A 208 18.31 12.64 5.18
CA ASP A 208 18.15 13.08 3.78
C ASP A 208 17.16 12.24 2.96
N TYR A 209 16.89 11.00 3.41
CA TYR A 209 15.90 10.10 2.81
C TYR A 209 14.56 10.09 3.55
N LEU A 210 14.51 10.61 4.78
CA LEU A 210 13.29 10.75 5.57
C LEU A 210 12.73 12.15 5.40
N LYS A 211 11.62 12.28 4.66
CA LYS A 211 10.89 13.55 4.47
C LYS A 211 10.07 13.93 5.70
N TYR A 212 10.69 13.88 6.87
CA TYR A 212 10.09 14.27 8.15
C TYR A 212 10.53 15.67 8.55
N GLN A 213 9.58 16.50 8.97
CA GLN A 213 9.81 17.81 9.56
C GLN A 213 9.19 17.88 10.96
N ASP A 214 9.81 18.67 11.84
CA ASP A 214 9.24 18.94 13.16
C ASP A 214 7.85 19.57 13.02
N GLY A 215 6.85 18.94 13.63
CA GLY A 215 5.45 19.32 13.50
C GLY A 215 4.61 18.38 12.61
N ASP A 216 5.25 17.52 11.81
CA ASP A 216 4.52 16.51 11.05
C ASP A 216 3.77 15.56 11.98
N THR A 217 2.53 15.26 11.59
CA THR A 217 1.63 14.37 12.32
C THR A 217 1.24 13.15 11.52
N ASP A 218 1.24 13.20 10.19
CA ASP A 218 0.78 12.13 9.30
C ASP A 218 1.93 11.18 8.93
N PHE A 219 1.94 10.00 9.55
CA PHE A 219 2.98 9.00 9.31
C PHE A 219 2.98 8.48 7.88
N THR A 220 1.80 8.18 7.32
CA THR A 220 1.69 7.62 5.97
C THR A 220 2.22 8.60 4.93
N LYS A 221 1.90 9.89 5.06
CA LYS A 221 2.42 10.95 4.19
C LYS A 221 3.94 11.05 4.25
N VAL A 222 4.51 11.03 5.47
CA VAL A 222 5.97 11.08 5.65
C VAL A 222 6.64 9.88 4.98
N MET A 223 6.10 8.67 5.14
CA MET A 223 6.66 7.47 4.51
C MET A 223 6.55 7.51 2.98
N LEU A 224 5.41 7.90 2.43
CA LEU A 224 5.19 8.03 0.98
C LEU A 224 6.14 9.05 0.36
N ASN A 225 6.25 10.23 0.95
CA ASN A 225 7.15 11.28 0.47
C ASN A 225 8.63 10.86 0.58
N SER A 226 8.98 10.12 1.64
CA SER A 226 10.32 9.56 1.82
C SER A 226 10.66 8.56 0.72
N VAL A 227 9.79 7.59 0.47
CA VAL A 227 10.06 6.56 -0.55
C VAL A 227 9.97 7.10 -1.97
N GLN A 228 9.07 8.04 -2.25
CA GLN A 228 9.03 8.73 -3.53
C GLN A 228 10.34 9.46 -3.79
N SER A 229 10.80 10.28 -2.84
CA SER A 229 12.05 11.02 -3.02
C SER A 229 13.26 10.10 -3.13
N PHE A 230 13.29 9.00 -2.39
CA PHE A 230 14.33 7.98 -2.54
C PHE A 230 14.30 7.36 -3.94
N SER A 231 13.13 6.94 -4.42
CA SER A 231 12.97 6.26 -5.70
C SER A 231 13.27 7.18 -6.89
N GLN A 232 12.81 8.43 -6.84
CA GLN A 232 13.12 9.42 -7.88
C GLN A 232 14.62 9.68 -8.00
N LYS A 233 15.34 9.77 -6.87
CA LYS A 233 16.80 9.87 -6.84
C LYS A 233 17.48 8.61 -7.39
N LEU A 234 17.02 7.44 -6.96
CA LEU A 234 17.61 6.14 -7.31
C LEU A 234 17.47 5.84 -8.82
N PHE A 235 16.29 6.07 -9.39
CA PHE A 235 16.00 5.81 -10.79
C PHE A 235 16.26 7.02 -11.71
N ASN A 236 16.64 8.16 -11.13
CA ASN A 236 16.77 9.44 -11.84
C ASN A 236 15.52 9.74 -12.70
N ASN A 237 14.33 9.57 -12.12
CA ASN A 237 13.07 9.68 -12.84
C ASN A 237 11.99 10.32 -11.95
N GLU A 238 11.53 11.50 -12.34
CA GLU A 238 10.52 12.28 -11.59
C GLU A 238 9.06 11.81 -11.79
N LYS A 239 8.85 10.83 -12.69
CA LYS A 239 7.53 10.30 -13.04
C LYS A 239 7.07 9.13 -12.16
N ILE A 240 7.94 8.61 -11.29
CA ILE A 240 7.51 7.66 -10.26
C ILE A 240 6.81 8.41 -9.12
N ILE A 241 5.54 8.08 -8.88
CA ILE A 241 4.69 8.74 -7.88
C ILE A 241 4.15 7.70 -6.92
N PHE A 242 4.18 7.97 -5.63
CA PHE A 242 3.64 7.06 -4.61
C PHE A 242 2.36 7.65 -4.01
N VAL A 243 1.34 6.80 -3.83
CA VAL A 243 0.06 7.17 -3.22
C VAL A 243 -0.43 6.10 -2.25
N ASP A 244 -1.20 6.48 -1.24
CA ASP A 244 -1.91 5.51 -0.40
C ASP A 244 -3.24 5.10 -1.03
N ILE A 245 -3.34 3.85 -1.50
CA ILE A 245 -4.59 3.35 -2.08
C ILE A 245 -5.70 3.31 -1.04
N ASN A 246 -5.41 3.02 0.23
CA ASN A 246 -6.47 3.02 1.24
C ASN A 246 -7.07 4.42 1.43
N GLU A 247 -6.27 5.48 1.28
CA GLU A 247 -6.73 6.88 1.34
C GLU A 247 -7.54 7.25 0.09
N VAL A 248 -7.07 6.89 -1.12
CA VAL A 248 -7.81 7.09 -2.38
C VAL A 248 -9.18 6.40 -2.32
N ILE A 249 -9.23 5.14 -1.90
CA ILE A 249 -10.48 4.39 -1.79
C ILE A 249 -11.38 4.99 -0.72
N THR A 250 -10.83 5.47 0.40
CA THR A 250 -11.62 6.18 1.40
C THR A 250 -12.27 7.43 0.82
N ASN A 251 -11.50 8.26 0.11
CA ASN A 251 -12.02 9.45 -0.55
C ASN A 251 -13.13 9.10 -1.54
N TYR A 252 -12.90 8.10 -2.39
CA TYR A 252 -13.88 7.59 -3.34
C TYR A 252 -15.18 7.13 -2.66
N LEU A 253 -15.08 6.28 -1.63
CA LEU A 253 -16.24 5.80 -0.87
C LEU A 253 -17.04 6.97 -0.28
N THR A 254 -16.38 8.01 0.25
CA THR A 254 -17.09 9.16 0.81
C THR A 254 -17.85 10.01 -0.22
N ILE A 255 -17.55 9.82 -1.51
CA ILE A 255 -18.26 10.44 -2.63
C ILE A 255 -19.42 9.54 -3.06
N VAL A 256 -19.14 8.29 -3.42
CA VAL A 256 -20.12 7.41 -4.08
C VAL A 256 -21.18 6.85 -3.13
N LEU A 257 -20.92 6.80 -1.81
CA LEU A 257 -21.91 6.37 -0.82
C LEU A 257 -23.09 7.34 -0.66
N LYS A 258 -23.05 8.51 -1.31
CA LYS A 258 -24.17 9.46 -1.36
C LYS A 258 -25.12 9.20 -2.51
N ASP A 259 -24.71 8.38 -3.49
CA ASP A 259 -25.50 8.03 -4.65
C ASP A 259 -26.11 6.64 -4.45
N THR A 260 -27.43 6.61 -4.29
CA THR A 260 -28.19 5.37 -4.08
C THR A 260 -28.15 4.42 -5.27
N ASP A 261 -27.86 4.95 -6.47
CA ASP A 261 -27.79 4.15 -7.68
C ASP A 261 -26.42 3.53 -7.93
N HIS A 262 -25.40 4.02 -7.25
CA HIS A 262 -24.05 3.53 -7.39
C HIS A 262 -23.89 2.07 -6.91
N PHE A 263 -23.07 1.28 -7.61
CA PHE A 263 -22.88 -0.14 -7.29
C PHE A 263 -22.41 -0.35 -5.85
N ILE A 264 -21.44 0.44 -5.38
CA ILE A 264 -20.93 0.37 -4.00
C ILE A 264 -22.02 0.65 -2.96
N TYR A 265 -22.91 1.62 -3.22
CA TYR A 265 -24.04 1.86 -2.33
C TYR A 265 -24.93 0.61 -2.28
N LYS A 266 -25.30 0.07 -3.44
CA LYS A 266 -26.14 -1.12 -3.56
C LYS A 266 -25.48 -2.34 -2.89
N MET A 267 -24.18 -2.52 -3.06
CA MET A 267 -23.40 -3.59 -2.43
C MET A 267 -23.50 -3.60 -0.90
N PHE A 268 -23.63 -2.43 -0.26
CA PHE A 268 -23.73 -2.35 1.20
C PHE A 268 -25.16 -2.21 1.73
N PHE A 269 -26.05 -1.53 1.00
CA PHE A 269 -27.32 -1.05 1.52
C PHE A 269 -28.56 -1.50 0.72
N ASN A 270 -28.39 -2.16 -0.43
CA ASN A 270 -29.49 -2.82 -1.13
C ASN A 270 -29.47 -4.32 -0.82
N GLU A 271 -30.55 -4.83 -0.24
CA GLU A 271 -30.63 -6.21 0.28
C GLU A 271 -30.30 -7.27 -0.79
N ASP A 272 -30.90 -7.16 -1.98
CA ASP A 272 -30.69 -8.13 -3.06
C ASP A 272 -29.25 -8.14 -3.57
N THR A 273 -28.66 -6.95 -3.76
CA THR A 273 -27.29 -6.82 -4.25
C THR A 273 -26.29 -7.28 -3.19
N HIS A 274 -26.50 -6.85 -1.94
CA HIS A 274 -25.67 -7.25 -0.81
C HIS A 274 -25.65 -8.77 -0.64
N LYS A 275 -26.83 -9.41 -0.66
CA LYS A 275 -26.95 -10.86 -0.55
C LYS A 275 -26.18 -11.59 -1.65
N LYS A 276 -26.29 -11.17 -2.91
CA LYS A 276 -25.52 -11.76 -4.02
C LYS A 276 -24.02 -11.67 -3.82
N VAL A 277 -23.53 -10.52 -3.34
CA VAL A 277 -22.09 -10.34 -3.06
C VAL A 277 -21.64 -11.28 -1.92
N MET A 278 -22.43 -11.36 -0.85
CA MET A 278 -22.11 -12.20 0.31
C MET A 278 -22.26 -13.71 0.01
N GLU A 279 -23.12 -14.11 -0.92
CA GLU A 279 -23.23 -15.51 -1.37
C GLU A 279 -21.95 -16.00 -2.09
N ILE A 280 -21.30 -15.11 -2.85
CA ILE A 280 -20.09 -15.44 -3.61
C ILE A 280 -18.85 -15.34 -2.70
N TRP A 281 -18.72 -14.25 -1.96
CA TRP A 281 -17.49 -13.92 -1.26
C TRP A 281 -17.52 -14.25 0.23
N SER A 282 -18.71 -14.29 0.84
CA SER A 282 -18.93 -14.60 2.25
C SER A 282 -17.93 -13.83 3.15
N HIS A 283 -17.25 -14.53 4.05
CA HIS A 283 -16.28 -13.98 4.99
C HIS A 283 -14.95 -13.53 4.33
N ASN A 284 -14.73 -13.85 3.04
CA ASN A 284 -13.55 -13.41 2.30
C ASN A 284 -13.69 -11.99 1.75
N ALA A 285 -14.91 -11.42 1.77
CA ALA A 285 -15.13 -10.00 1.50
C ALA A 285 -14.61 -9.17 2.69
N HIS A 286 -13.29 -9.05 2.80
CA HIS A 286 -12.62 -8.18 3.77
C HIS A 286 -12.89 -6.72 3.38
N PHE A 287 -14.09 -6.23 3.68
CA PHE A 287 -14.51 -4.89 3.29
C PHE A 287 -13.72 -3.82 4.02
N PHE A 288 -13.47 -3.99 5.31
CA PHE A 288 -12.81 -2.98 6.11
C PHE A 288 -11.86 -3.58 7.15
N TYR A 289 -10.96 -2.73 7.63
CA TYR A 289 -10.20 -2.92 8.84
C TYR A 289 -10.59 -1.86 9.86
N ASP A 290 -10.70 -2.27 11.12
CA ASP A 290 -11.01 -1.43 12.26
C ASP A 290 -9.96 -1.61 13.35
N ILE A 291 -9.98 -0.73 14.36
CA ILE A 291 -9.04 -0.76 15.48
C ILE A 291 -9.81 -0.93 16.77
N VAL A 292 -9.41 -1.92 17.56
CA VAL A 292 -9.94 -2.17 18.91
C VAL A 292 -8.86 -1.97 19.96
N LYS A 293 -9.25 -1.54 21.15
CA LYS A 293 -8.35 -1.49 22.31
C LYS A 293 -8.31 -2.86 22.99
N THR A 294 -7.11 -3.30 23.35
CA THR A 294 -6.85 -4.52 24.12
C THR A 294 -5.98 -4.16 25.33
N ASP A 295 -5.81 -5.10 26.27
CA ASP A 295 -4.92 -4.92 27.41
C ASP A 295 -3.45 -4.69 26.98
N SER A 296 -3.07 -5.23 25.82
CA SER A 296 -1.72 -5.14 25.24
C SER A 296 -1.51 -3.92 24.33
N GLY A 297 -2.54 -3.10 24.09
CA GLY A 297 -2.46 -1.92 23.23
C GLY A 297 -3.64 -1.79 22.27
N LYS A 298 -3.33 -1.55 21.00
CA LYS A 298 -4.34 -1.49 19.92
C LYS A 298 -4.14 -2.67 18.99
N LYS A 299 -5.24 -3.19 18.46
CA LYS A 299 -5.23 -4.31 17.53
C LYS A 299 -6.10 -3.99 16.31
N GLN A 300 -5.53 -4.19 15.13
CA GLN A 300 -6.28 -4.23 13.88
C GLN A 300 -7.16 -5.47 13.83
N VAL A 301 -8.41 -5.29 13.43
CA VAL A 301 -9.39 -6.37 13.22
C VAL A 301 -10.10 -6.20 11.90
N HIS A 302 -10.62 -7.29 11.34
CA HIS A 302 -11.51 -7.20 10.19
C HIS A 302 -12.88 -6.66 10.61
N ALA A 303 -13.48 -5.86 9.73
CA ALA A 303 -14.83 -5.40 9.86
C ALA A 303 -15.61 -5.64 8.55
N TYR A 304 -16.87 -6.05 8.69
CA TYR A 304 -17.75 -6.36 7.57
C TYR A 304 -19.15 -5.83 7.84
N ILE A 305 -19.92 -5.63 6.76
CA ILE A 305 -21.32 -5.24 6.83
C ILE A 305 -22.16 -6.49 6.57
N GLU A 306 -23.11 -6.76 7.45
CA GLU A 306 -24.08 -7.84 7.30
C GLU A 306 -25.43 -7.37 7.85
N SER A 307 -26.49 -7.45 7.05
CA SER A 307 -27.85 -7.06 7.45
C SER A 307 -27.91 -5.64 8.06
N LEU A 308 -27.25 -4.67 7.41
CA LEU A 308 -27.14 -3.28 7.85
C LEU A 308 -26.44 -3.09 9.22
N LEU A 309 -25.68 -4.07 9.65
CA LEU A 309 -24.84 -4.00 10.84
C LEU A 309 -23.38 -4.02 10.42
N LEU A 310 -22.62 -3.02 10.88
CA LEU A 310 -21.17 -3.08 10.82
C LEU A 310 -20.68 -3.91 12.02
N LYS A 311 -20.03 -5.03 11.72
CA LYS A 311 -19.54 -6.00 12.71
C LYS A 311 -18.02 -6.10 12.66
N ASN A 312 -17.42 -6.22 13.83
CA ASN A 312 -16.06 -6.71 14.03
C ASN A 312 -16.08 -7.73 15.20
N ILE A 313 -14.93 -8.30 15.55
CA ILE A 313 -14.87 -9.35 16.60
C ILE A 313 -15.24 -8.87 18.02
N HIS A 314 -15.35 -7.56 18.27
CA HIS A 314 -15.65 -6.98 19.59
C HIS A 314 -16.93 -6.13 19.63
N ASN A 315 -17.40 -5.64 18.49
CA ASN A 315 -18.47 -4.66 18.40
C ASN A 315 -19.38 -4.97 17.20
N GLN A 316 -20.66 -4.64 17.37
CA GLN A 316 -21.64 -4.57 16.33
C GLN A 316 -22.45 -3.28 16.50
N GLN A 317 -22.67 -2.57 15.39
CA GLN A 317 -23.51 -1.37 15.40
C GLN A 317 -24.31 -1.26 14.11
N GLU A 318 -25.51 -0.69 14.21
CA GLU A 318 -26.30 -0.30 13.03
C GLU A 318 -25.56 0.74 12.19
N ILE A 319 -25.47 0.47 10.89
CA ILE A 319 -24.78 1.32 9.94
C ILE A 319 -25.75 1.79 8.86
N ASN A 320 -25.60 3.05 8.48
CA ASN A 320 -26.24 3.65 7.31
C ASN A 320 -25.16 4.41 6.52
N PRO A 321 -25.46 4.93 5.32
CA PRO A 321 -24.49 5.63 4.50
C PRO A 321 -23.80 6.79 5.23
N GLU A 322 -24.55 7.63 5.96
CA GLU A 322 -23.99 8.78 6.66
C GLU A 322 -23.02 8.37 7.77
N LYS A 323 -23.39 7.36 8.59
CA LYS A 323 -22.52 6.83 9.65
C LYS A 323 -21.26 6.19 9.07
N LEU A 324 -21.37 5.46 7.96
CA LEU A 324 -20.22 4.86 7.30
C LEU A 324 -19.26 5.93 6.76
N ILE A 325 -19.80 6.97 6.09
CA ILE A 325 -19.03 8.12 5.63
C ILE A 325 -18.34 8.84 6.80
N GLN A 326 -19.03 9.03 7.92
CA GLN A 326 -18.45 9.64 9.11
C GLN A 326 -17.29 8.82 9.69
N LYS A 327 -17.44 7.48 9.80
CA LYS A 327 -16.34 6.61 10.22
C LYS A 327 -15.15 6.69 9.28
N LEU A 328 -15.40 6.62 7.97
CA LEU A 328 -14.36 6.73 6.94
C LEU A 328 -13.60 8.07 7.01
N LYS A 329 -14.25 9.16 7.40
CA LYS A 329 -13.61 10.49 7.51
C LYS A 329 -12.89 10.72 8.82
N ASN A 330 -13.50 10.32 9.93
CA ASN A 330 -13.10 10.78 11.26
C ASN A 330 -12.35 9.71 12.06
N ASP A 331 -12.52 8.43 11.70
CA ASP A 331 -11.85 7.34 12.37
C ASP A 331 -10.68 6.82 11.53
N ARG A 332 -9.87 5.96 12.14
CA ARG A 332 -8.87 5.14 11.45
C ARG A 332 -9.50 3.87 10.86
N PHE A 333 -10.73 4.01 10.34
CA PHE A 333 -11.50 2.94 9.71
C PHE A 333 -11.10 2.84 8.24
N CYS A 334 -10.54 1.70 7.85
CA CYS A 334 -9.78 1.57 6.61
C CYS A 334 -10.49 0.64 5.63
N PRO A 335 -10.64 1.01 4.35
CA PRO A 335 -11.09 0.09 3.31
C PRO A 335 -10.11 -1.08 3.17
N GLY A 336 -10.65 -2.29 3.07
CA GLY A 336 -9.85 -3.49 2.84
C GLY A 336 -9.48 -3.68 1.38
N VAL A 337 -8.61 -4.66 1.14
CA VAL A 337 -8.07 -4.99 -0.18
C VAL A 337 -9.18 -5.32 -1.18
N PHE A 338 -10.25 -6.00 -0.73
CA PHE A 338 -11.41 -6.32 -1.57
C PHE A 338 -12.04 -5.06 -2.18
N LEU A 339 -12.23 -4.01 -1.38
CA LEU A 339 -12.78 -2.74 -1.88
C LEU A 339 -11.81 -2.02 -2.80
N GLY A 340 -10.51 -2.04 -2.48
CA GLY A 340 -9.48 -1.48 -3.35
C GLY A 340 -9.54 -2.06 -4.77
N PHE A 341 -9.55 -3.38 -4.89
CA PHE A 341 -9.63 -4.03 -6.20
C PHE A 341 -11.00 -3.89 -6.87
N THR A 342 -12.10 -3.91 -6.11
CA THR A 342 -13.45 -3.66 -6.64
C THR A 342 -13.50 -2.30 -7.33
N VAL A 343 -13.01 -1.26 -6.66
CA VAL A 343 -13.04 0.11 -7.20
C VAL A 343 -12.06 0.27 -8.36
N LEU A 344 -10.79 -0.13 -8.18
CA LEU A 344 -9.75 0.12 -9.18
C LEU A 344 -9.95 -0.77 -10.40
N SER A 345 -9.95 -2.09 -10.21
CA SER A 345 -9.91 -3.04 -11.33
C SER A 345 -11.28 -3.25 -11.96
N PHE A 346 -12.32 -3.48 -11.16
CA PHE A 346 -13.63 -3.86 -11.70
C PHE A 346 -14.48 -2.66 -12.12
N LEU A 347 -14.52 -1.59 -11.32
CA LEU A 347 -15.35 -0.42 -11.63
C LEU A 347 -14.64 0.59 -12.55
N ASN A 348 -13.31 0.69 -12.47
CA ASN A 348 -12.54 1.73 -13.18
C ASN A 348 -11.50 1.16 -14.16
N GLY A 349 -11.47 -0.16 -14.32
CA GLY A 349 -10.71 -0.85 -15.36
C GLY A 349 -9.20 -0.82 -15.17
N PHE A 350 -8.66 -0.67 -13.96
CA PHE A 350 -7.22 -0.66 -13.77
C PHE A 350 -6.57 -2.05 -13.86
N GLN A 351 -5.40 -2.10 -14.50
CA GLN A 351 -4.46 -3.23 -14.43
C GLN A 351 -3.32 -2.94 -13.44
N CYS A 352 -2.87 -3.96 -12.71
CA CYS A 352 -1.69 -3.90 -11.85
C CYS A 352 -0.41 -4.38 -12.56
N PHE A 353 0.72 -3.68 -12.35
CA PHE A 353 2.04 -4.08 -12.85
C PHE A 353 2.71 -5.26 -12.12
N GLY A 354 2.37 -5.52 -10.85
CA GLY A 354 3.18 -6.38 -9.97
C GLY A 354 2.47 -7.49 -9.20
N SER A 355 1.14 -7.59 -9.27
CA SER A 355 0.42 -8.74 -8.70
C SER A 355 -1.01 -8.83 -9.20
N PHE A 356 -1.36 -10.00 -9.72
CA PHE A 356 -2.67 -10.63 -9.55
C PHE A 356 -2.44 -12.05 -9.07
#